data_AF-A0A4Z1IZG0-F1
#
_entry.id   AF-A0A4Z1IZG0-F1
#
_cell.length_a   1.000
_cell.length_b   1.000
_cell.length_c   1.000
_cell.angle_alpha   90.00
_cell.angle_beta   90.00
_cell.angle_gamma   90.00
#
_symmetry.space_group_name_H-M   'P 1'
#
loop_
_entity.id
_entity.type
_entity.pdbx_description
1 polymer ?
#
loop_
_entity_poly.entity_id
_entity_poly.type
_entity_poly.pdbx_seq_one_letter_code
_entity_poly.pdbx_strand_id
1 'polypeptide(L)'
;MMGSQQTGFEEASTQPPILNPSDFKAYNRLADHMDIFVRTYLHRFPQSTQNNTDNPPQHNNFRRMWNEIYSVCSDNKSSSHPSIYAFLKIAEYFCTQLTLHHTIEERHFSPELAARMPEFREELIGQHREIHHGLDNMYRYVKMCRTG
;
A
#
# COMPACT_ATOMS: atom_id res chain seq x y z
N MET A 1 -8.78 40.68 -31.48
CA MET A 1 -9.54 39.80 -30.57
C MET A 1 -8.74 38.51 -30.42
N MET A 2 -8.20 38.25 -29.24
CA MET A 2 -7.43 37.03 -28.94
C MET A 2 -8.42 35.87 -28.78
N GLY A 3 -8.32 34.85 -29.63
CA GLY A 3 -9.03 33.58 -29.48
C GLY A 3 -8.15 32.61 -28.72
N SER A 4 -8.50 32.32 -27.47
CA SER A 4 -7.83 31.33 -26.62
C SER A 4 -7.97 29.93 -27.21
N GLN A 5 -6.83 29.27 -27.44
CA GLN A 5 -6.78 27.83 -27.70
C GLN A 5 -7.03 27.10 -26.38
N GLN A 6 -8.13 26.36 -26.30
CA GLN A 6 -8.32 25.33 -25.27
C GLN A 6 -7.47 24.12 -25.66
N THR A 7 -6.36 23.91 -24.95
CA THR A 7 -5.61 22.66 -24.95
C THR A 7 -6.45 21.61 -24.23
N GLY A 8 -7.06 20.70 -24.98
CA GLY A 8 -7.72 19.53 -24.43
C GLY A 8 -6.68 18.62 -23.79
N PHE A 9 -6.77 18.44 -22.47
CA PHE A 9 -6.14 17.33 -21.79
C PHE A 9 -6.92 16.07 -22.17
N GLU A 10 -6.30 15.16 -22.93
CA GLU A 10 -6.82 13.81 -23.10
C GLU A 10 -6.92 13.14 -21.72
N GLU A 11 -8.14 12.81 -21.30
CA GLU A 11 -8.39 11.95 -20.14
C GLU A 11 -7.79 10.57 -20.42
N ALA A 12 -6.59 10.33 -19.90
CA ALA A 12 -6.06 8.99 -19.75
C ALA A 12 -6.99 8.22 -18.80
N SER A 13 -7.64 7.17 -19.34
CA SER A 13 -8.49 6.20 -18.66
C SER A 13 -8.10 5.97 -17.19
N THR A 14 -8.92 6.44 -16.25
CA THR A 14 -8.71 6.46 -14.79
C THR A 14 -8.92 5.11 -14.08
N GLN A 15 -8.68 3.98 -14.75
CA GLN A 15 -8.68 2.68 -14.06
C GLN A 15 -7.39 1.92 -14.34
N PRO A 16 -6.61 1.56 -13.30
CA PRO A 16 -5.48 0.67 -13.50
C PRO A 16 -5.99 -0.65 -14.10
N PRO A 17 -5.23 -1.27 -15.01
CA PRO A 17 -5.65 -2.50 -15.68
C PRO A 17 -5.98 -3.58 -14.63
N ILE A 18 -7.15 -4.20 -14.76
CA ILE A 18 -7.55 -5.32 -13.91
C ILE A 18 -6.57 -6.46 -14.18
N LEU A 19 -5.73 -6.76 -13.20
CA LEU A 19 -4.75 -7.84 -13.28
C LEU A 19 -5.47 -9.17 -13.49
N ASN A 20 -5.06 -9.94 -14.50
CA ASN A 20 -5.62 -11.28 -14.69
C ASN A 20 -5.17 -12.20 -13.52
N PRO A 21 -5.86 -13.33 -13.25
CA PRO A 21 -5.53 -14.19 -12.12
C PRO A 21 -4.09 -14.75 -12.12
N SER A 22 -3.49 -14.94 -13.29
CA SER A 22 -2.09 -15.39 -13.42
C SER A 22 -1.12 -14.29 -13.01
N ASP A 23 -1.36 -13.06 -13.46
CA ASP A 23 -0.57 -11.88 -13.08
C ASP A 23 -0.68 -11.65 -11.58
N PHE A 24 -1.90 -11.72 -11.04
CA PHE A 24 -2.14 -11.63 -9.60
C PHE A 24 -1.31 -12.66 -8.81
N LYS A 25 -1.24 -13.91 -9.27
CA LYS A 25 -0.40 -14.95 -8.64
C LYS A 25 1.09 -14.67 -8.79
N ALA A 26 1.53 -14.12 -9.92
CA ALA A 26 2.92 -13.73 -10.12
C ALA A 26 3.34 -12.59 -9.18
N TYR A 27 2.54 -11.53 -9.09
CA TYR A 27 2.77 -10.43 -8.15
C TYR A 27 2.76 -10.89 -6.70
N ASN A 28 1.86 -11.81 -6.32
CA ASN A 28 1.87 -12.39 -4.97
C ASN A 28 3.15 -13.16 -4.64
N ARG A 29 3.70 -13.94 -5.59
CA ARG A 29 4.98 -14.64 -5.37
C ARG A 29 6.16 -13.67 -5.24
N LEU A 30 6.15 -12.59 -6.02
CA LEU A 30 7.16 -11.54 -5.95
C LEU A 30 7.09 -10.81 -4.60
N ALA A 31 5.88 -10.49 -4.13
CA ALA A 31 5.62 -9.96 -2.80
C ALA A 31 6.12 -10.89 -1.67
N ASP A 32 5.86 -12.20 -1.76
CA ASP A 32 6.36 -13.16 -0.76
C ASP A 32 7.90 -13.23 -0.73
N HIS A 33 8.56 -13.12 -1.89
CA HIS A 33 10.01 -13.03 -1.97
C HIS A 33 10.56 -11.74 -1.35
N MET A 34 9.86 -10.61 -1.56
CA MET A 34 10.18 -9.35 -0.91
C MET A 34 10.09 -9.46 0.60
N ASP A 35 9.09 -10.16 1.12
CA ASP A 35 8.93 -10.37 2.55
C ASP A 35 10.07 -11.17 3.18
N ILE A 36 10.55 -12.21 2.49
CA ILE A 36 11.73 -12.96 2.95
C ILE A 36 12.97 -12.05 2.95
N PHE A 37 13.14 -11.24 1.91
CA PHE A 37 14.31 -10.37 1.75
C PHE A 37 14.33 -9.23 2.78
N VAL A 38 13.19 -8.53 2.97
CA VAL A 38 13.00 -7.48 4.00
C VAL A 38 13.21 -8.05 5.40
N ARG A 39 12.63 -9.21 5.71
CA ARG A 39 12.81 -9.87 7.01
C ARG A 39 14.29 -10.23 7.25
N THR A 40 14.97 -10.77 6.25
CA THR A 40 16.38 -11.20 6.36
C THR A 40 17.32 -10.01 6.58
N TYR A 41 17.08 -8.88 5.91
CA TYR A 41 17.92 -7.68 6.04
C TYR A 41 17.60 -6.83 7.27
N LEU A 42 16.34 -6.77 7.70
CA LEU A 42 15.93 -6.04 8.92
C LEU A 42 16.27 -6.78 10.23
N HIS A 43 16.74 -8.04 10.19
CA HIS A 43 17.31 -8.72 11.35
C HIS A 43 18.60 -8.07 11.90
N ARG A 44 19.12 -7.01 11.26
CA ARG A 44 20.19 -6.14 11.80
C ARG A 44 19.72 -5.16 12.88
N PHE A 45 18.41 -4.99 13.08
CA PHE A 45 17.85 -4.18 14.17
C PHE A 45 17.30 -5.08 15.29
N PRO A 46 17.53 -4.77 16.57
CA PRO A 46 17.01 -5.57 17.66
C PRO A 46 15.49 -5.42 17.73
N GLN A 47 14.78 -6.46 17.29
CA GLN A 47 13.34 -6.60 17.51
C GLN A 47 13.10 -6.95 18.98
N SER A 48 12.24 -6.19 19.66
CA SER A 48 11.64 -6.61 20.91
C SER A 48 10.90 -7.93 20.68
N THR A 49 11.08 -8.87 21.60
CA THR A 49 10.57 -10.25 21.59
C THR A 49 9.11 -10.38 21.15
N GLN A 50 8.88 -10.81 19.90
CA GLN A 50 7.67 -11.51 19.49
C GLN A 50 8.05 -12.72 18.63
N ASN A 51 7.54 -13.88 19.02
CA ASN A 51 7.80 -15.17 18.38
C ASN A 51 7.30 -15.16 16.92
N ASN A 52 8.20 -15.47 15.99
CA ASN A 52 8.12 -15.10 14.57
C ASN A 52 7.73 -16.29 13.67
N THR A 53 6.61 -16.94 13.98
CA THR A 53 5.97 -17.97 13.13
C THR A 53 4.56 -17.58 12.66
N ASP A 54 3.93 -16.58 13.30
CA ASP A 54 2.51 -16.27 13.08
C ASP A 54 2.30 -14.92 12.36
N ASN A 55 3.37 -14.22 11.98
CA ASN A 55 3.25 -12.97 11.26
C ASN A 55 3.13 -13.28 9.76
N PRO A 56 1.95 -13.07 9.13
CA PRO A 56 1.83 -13.28 7.69
C PRO A 56 2.84 -12.38 6.95
N PRO A 57 3.25 -12.76 5.72
CA PRO A 57 4.03 -11.89 4.85
C PRO A 57 3.44 -10.46 4.90
N GLN A 58 4.26 -9.41 5.07
CA GLN A 58 3.80 -8.03 5.31
C GLN A 58 2.75 -7.60 4.29
N HIS A 59 2.94 -7.98 3.02
CA HIS A 59 1.99 -7.70 1.94
C HIS A 59 0.61 -8.33 2.20
N ASN A 60 0.56 -9.55 2.72
CA ASN A 60 -0.70 -10.22 3.09
C ASN A 60 -1.34 -9.58 4.32
N ASN A 61 -0.54 -9.10 5.28
CA ASN A 61 -1.07 -8.33 6.40
C ASN A 61 -1.73 -7.03 5.93
N PHE A 62 -1.08 -6.29 5.02
CA PHE A 62 -1.64 -5.06 4.46
C PHE A 62 -2.92 -5.31 3.67
N ARG A 63 -3.00 -6.39 2.88
CA ARG A 63 -4.25 -6.80 2.20
C ARG A 63 -5.38 -7.06 3.19
N ARG A 64 -5.10 -7.77 4.28
CA ARG A 64 -6.09 -8.03 5.34
C ARG A 64 -6.58 -6.73 5.96
N MET A 65 -5.67 -5.84 6.34
CA MET A 65 -6.00 -4.55 6.94
C MET A 65 -6.82 -3.67 5.98
N TRP A 66 -6.45 -3.63 4.70
CA TRP A 66 -7.20 -2.89 3.69
C TRP A 66 -8.64 -3.42 3.56
N ASN A 67 -8.81 -4.74 3.46
CA ASN A 67 -10.13 -5.36 3.36
C ASN A 67 -11.00 -5.08 4.58
N GLU A 68 -10.40 -5.06 5.78
CA GLU A 68 -11.10 -4.68 7.01
C GLU A 68 -11.57 -3.23 6.96
N ILE A 69 -10.67 -2.29 6.61
CA ILE A 69 -11.01 -0.87 6.48
C ILE A 69 -12.10 -0.66 5.43
N TYR A 70 -11.95 -1.30 4.26
CA TYR A 70 -12.88 -1.21 3.15
C TYR A 70 -14.26 -1.75 3.54
N SER A 71 -14.34 -2.94 4.14
CA SER A 71 -15.60 -3.54 4.58
C SER A 71 -16.32 -2.67 5.62
N VAL A 72 -15.59 -2.09 6.58
CA VAL A 72 -16.21 -1.16 7.54
C VAL A 72 -16.82 0.06 6.86
N CYS A 73 -16.20 0.56 5.78
CA CYS A 73 -16.71 1.71 5.01
C CYS A 73 -17.83 1.35 4.03
N SER A 74 -17.84 0.14 3.48
CA SER A 74 -18.80 -0.29 2.45
C SER A 74 -20.06 -0.92 3.02
N ASP A 75 -19.95 -1.55 4.20
CA ASP A 75 -21.04 -2.32 4.79
C ASP A 75 -21.77 -1.48 5.84
N ASN A 76 -22.90 -0.88 5.49
CA ASN A 76 -23.72 -0.09 6.42
C ASN A 76 -24.48 -0.93 7.48
N LYS A 77 -24.17 -2.23 7.64
CA LYS A 77 -25.03 -3.19 8.34
C LYS A 77 -24.33 -4.21 9.24
N SER A 78 -23.04 -4.05 9.59
CA SER A 78 -22.42 -5.02 10.49
C SER A 78 -22.68 -4.68 11.96
N SER A 79 -23.22 -5.64 12.73
CA SER A 79 -23.35 -5.53 14.19
C SER A 79 -22.00 -5.59 14.94
N SER A 80 -20.88 -5.70 14.22
CA SER A 80 -19.53 -5.88 14.77
C SER A 80 -18.54 -4.81 14.29
N HIS A 81 -19.02 -3.61 13.91
CA HIS A 81 -18.08 -2.53 13.57
C HIS A 81 -17.29 -2.07 14.82
N PRO A 82 -16.00 -1.76 14.66
CA PRO A 82 -15.22 -1.12 15.71
C PRO A 82 -15.83 0.24 16.06
N SER A 83 -15.55 0.75 17.27
CA SER A 83 -15.86 2.15 17.58
C SER A 83 -15.14 3.08 16.62
N ILE A 84 -15.69 4.27 16.37
CA ILE A 84 -15.06 5.25 15.46
C ILE A 84 -13.61 5.55 15.85
N TYR A 85 -13.31 5.59 17.15
CA TYR A 85 -11.95 5.77 17.64
C TYR A 85 -11.03 4.60 17.30
N ALA A 86 -11.50 3.37 17.48
CA ALA A 86 -10.73 2.18 17.12
C ALA A 86 -10.53 2.08 15.60
N PHE A 87 -11.57 2.37 14.81
CA PHE A 87 -11.50 2.45 13.35
C PHE A 87 -10.44 3.46 12.87
N LEU A 88 -10.49 4.69 13.36
CA LEU A 88 -9.53 5.74 12.98
C LEU A 88 -8.09 5.37 13.38
N LYS A 89 -7.89 4.66 14.50
CA LYS A 89 -6.57 4.12 14.86
C LYS A 89 -6.07 3.06 13.87
N ILE A 90 -6.93 2.13 13.45
CA ILE A 90 -6.57 1.09 12.47
C ILE A 90 -6.17 1.73 11.14
N ALA A 91 -6.97 2.70 10.68
CA ALA A 91 -6.70 3.44 9.44
C ALA A 91 -5.40 4.26 9.49
N GLU A 92 -5.15 4.98 10.60
CA GLU A 92 -3.90 5.74 10.81
C GLU A 92 -2.68 4.83 10.84
N TYR A 93 -2.80 3.68 11.52
CA TYR A 93 -1.74 2.67 11.60
C TYR A 93 -1.45 2.06 10.23
N PHE A 94 -2.47 1.70 9.45
CA PHE A 94 -2.33 1.21 8.08
C PHE A 94 -1.50 2.17 7.21
N CYS A 95 -1.88 3.46 7.19
CA CYS A 95 -1.19 4.46 6.37
C CYS A 95 0.29 4.60 6.76
N THR A 96 0.56 4.65 8.08
CA THR A 96 1.92 4.82 8.60
C THR A 96 2.80 3.61 8.28
N GLN A 97 2.30 2.40 8.51
CA GLN A 97 3.07 1.18 8.31
C GLN A 97 3.32 0.87 6.84
N LEU A 98 2.30 1.04 5.97
CA LEU A 98 2.47 0.81 4.54
C LEU A 98 3.43 1.84 3.93
N THR A 99 3.38 3.09 4.38
CA THR A 99 4.34 4.13 3.96
C THR A 99 5.78 3.76 4.35
N LEU A 100 6.00 3.32 5.59
CA LEU A 100 7.32 2.89 6.05
C LEU A 100 7.84 1.70 5.24
N HIS A 101 6.98 0.71 5.02
CA HIS A 101 7.30 -0.49 4.25
C HIS A 101 7.74 -0.14 2.81
N HIS A 102 6.93 0.63 2.07
CA HIS A 102 7.29 1.05 0.71
C HIS A 102 8.53 1.96 0.68
N THR A 103 8.72 2.84 1.67
CA THR A 103 9.93 3.68 1.74
C THR A 103 11.19 2.83 1.87
N ILE A 104 11.13 1.76 2.65
CA ILE A 104 12.23 0.82 2.81
C ILE A 104 12.46 0.07 1.49
N GLU A 105 11.39 -0.40 0.84
CA GLU A 105 11.45 -1.05 -0.47
C GLU A 105 12.11 -0.16 -1.52
N GLU A 106 11.63 1.07 -1.69
CA GLU A 106 12.15 2.03 -2.65
C GLU A 106 13.63 2.37 -2.43
N ARG A 107 14.06 2.50 -1.18
CA ARG A 107 15.44 2.93 -0.84
C ARG A 107 16.46 1.81 -0.95
N HIS A 108 16.06 0.58 -0.68
CA HIS A 108 17.03 -0.51 -0.48
C HIS A 108 16.79 -1.72 -1.38
N PHE A 109 15.53 -1.98 -1.72
CA PHE A 109 15.14 -3.24 -2.34
C PHE A 109 14.83 -3.08 -3.83
N SER A 110 13.97 -2.12 -4.17
CA SER A 110 13.61 -1.81 -5.55
C SER A 110 14.81 -1.57 -6.47
N PRO A 111 15.91 -0.88 -6.06
CA PRO A 111 17.09 -0.72 -6.90
C PRO A 111 17.78 -2.04 -7.24
N GLU A 112 17.87 -2.97 -6.28
CA GLU A 112 18.46 -4.29 -6.49
C GLU A 112 17.59 -5.16 -7.40
N LEU A 113 16.27 -5.11 -7.22
CA LEU A 113 15.32 -5.85 -8.05
C LEU A 113 15.32 -5.31 -9.47
N ALA A 114 15.28 -4.00 -9.64
CA ALA A 114 15.36 -3.32 -10.94
C ALA A 114 16.64 -3.65 -11.71
N ALA A 115 17.75 -3.88 -11.01
CA ALA A 115 19.00 -4.31 -11.62
C ALA A 115 18.98 -5.77 -12.10
N ARG A 116 18.23 -6.65 -11.42
CA ARG A 116 18.19 -8.10 -11.69
C ARG A 116 16.99 -8.55 -12.53
N MET A 117 15.90 -7.80 -12.51
CA MET A 117 14.62 -8.13 -13.12
C MET A 117 14.12 -6.92 -13.92
N PRO A 118 14.21 -6.94 -15.26
CA PRO A 118 13.79 -5.86 -16.14
C PRO A 118 12.39 -5.31 -15.86
N GLU A 119 11.47 -6.18 -15.46
CA GLU A 119 10.06 -5.93 -15.17
C GLU A 119 9.86 -4.98 -13.96
N PHE A 120 10.87 -4.88 -13.09
CA PHE A 120 10.81 -4.07 -11.86
C PHE A 120 11.26 -2.62 -12.04
N ARG A 121 11.69 -2.22 -13.24
CA ARG A 121 12.37 -0.92 -13.44
C ARG A 121 11.46 0.30 -13.42
N GLU A 122 10.29 0.22 -14.04
CA GLU A 122 9.41 1.38 -14.24
C GLU A 122 8.04 1.18 -13.55
N GLU A 123 7.48 -0.02 -13.65
CA GLU A 123 6.09 -0.29 -13.27
C GLU A 123 5.88 -0.28 -11.74
N LEU A 124 6.83 -0.81 -10.97
CA LEU A 124 6.70 -0.88 -9.50
C LEU A 124 6.81 0.49 -8.82
N ILE A 125 7.74 1.33 -9.28
CA ILE A 125 7.93 2.68 -8.72
C ILE A 125 6.71 3.56 -9.04
N GLY A 126 6.17 3.43 -10.25
CA GLY A 126 4.92 4.10 -10.63
C GLY A 126 3.76 3.70 -9.71
N GLN A 127 3.61 2.41 -9.42
CA GLN A 127 2.58 1.92 -8.50
C GLN A 127 2.76 2.45 -7.08
N HIS A 128 3.98 2.44 -6.53
CA HIS A 128 4.22 2.95 -5.17
C HIS A 128 3.89 4.44 -5.06
N ARG A 129 4.21 5.24 -6.10
CA ARG A 129 3.88 6.67 -6.13
C ARG A 129 2.37 6.91 -5.98
N GLU A 130 1.55 6.19 -6.74
CA GLU A 130 0.09 6.31 -6.65
C GLU A 130 -0.44 5.84 -5.29
N ILE A 131 0.12 4.74 -4.75
CA ILE A 131 -0.24 4.26 -3.41
C ILE A 131 0.13 5.32 -2.35
N HIS A 132 1.33 5.90 -2.40
CA HIS A 132 1.75 6.95 -1.46
C HIS A 132 0.84 8.18 -1.54
N HIS A 133 0.41 8.58 -2.74
CA HIS A 133 -0.55 9.68 -2.90
C HIS A 133 -1.89 9.36 -2.22
N GLY A 134 -2.43 8.15 -2.44
CA GLY A 134 -3.65 7.70 -1.77
C GLY A 134 -3.52 7.65 -0.24
N LEU A 135 -2.37 7.16 0.25
CA LEU A 135 -2.08 7.08 1.68
C LEU A 135 -1.97 8.46 2.34
N ASP A 136 -1.36 9.45 1.69
CA ASP A 136 -1.28 10.82 2.22
C ASP A 136 -2.67 11.44 2.37
N ASN A 137 -3.50 11.32 1.32
CA ASN A 137 -4.89 11.80 1.35
C ASN A 137 -5.70 11.13 2.45
N MET A 138 -5.62 9.79 2.55
CA MET A 138 -6.32 9.02 3.58
C MET A 138 -5.84 9.38 4.99
N TYR A 139 -4.52 9.48 5.20
CA TYR A 139 -3.95 9.85 6.49
C TYR A 139 -4.43 11.23 6.93
N ARG A 140 -4.35 12.23 6.04
CA ARG A 140 -4.84 13.59 6.32
C ARG A 140 -6.31 13.59 6.72
N TYR A 141 -7.15 12.88 5.97
CA TYR A 141 -8.58 12.77 6.27
C TYR A 141 -8.83 12.13 7.64
N VAL A 142 -8.16 11.01 7.93
CA VAL A 142 -8.24 10.35 9.24
C VAL A 142 -7.80 11.28 10.37
N LYS A 143 -6.72 12.06 10.19
CA LYS A 143 -6.28 13.04 11.20
C LYS A 143 -7.32 14.12 11.43
N MET A 144 -7.96 14.65 10.39
CA MET A 144 -9.03 15.63 10.52
C MET A 144 -10.21 15.04 11.30
N CYS A 145 -10.68 13.84 10.96
CA CYS A 145 -11.77 13.17 11.69
C CYS A 145 -11.47 12.96 13.18
N ARG A 146 -10.20 12.78 13.55
CA ARG A 146 -9.79 12.63 14.96
C ARG A 146 -9.81 13.94 15.74
N THR A 147 -9.66 15.08 15.06
CA THR A 147 -9.56 16.39 15.70
C THR A 147 -10.88 17.15 15.79
N GLY A 148 -11.93 16.68 15.09
CA GLY A 148 -13.26 17.32 15.07
C GLY A 148 -13.32 18.42 14.03
#